data_AF-A0A3N5K6Z0-F1
#
_entry.id   AF-A0A3N5K6Z0-F1
#
_cell.length_a   1.000
_cell.length_b   1.000
_cell.length_c   1.000
_cell.angle_alpha   90.00
_cell.angle_beta   90.00
_cell.angle_gamma   90.00
#
_symmetry.space_group_name_H-M   'P 1'
#
loop_
_entity.id
_entity.type
_entity.pdbx_description
1 polymer ?
#
loop_
_entity_poly.entity_id
_entity_poly.type
_entity_poly.pdbx_seq_one_letter_code
_entity_poly.pdbx_strand_id
1 'polypeptide(L)' 'MNVVGPAWRCPIVAYGPGDSRLDHTPDEHLDLDEYRRAIAILTRTLCSL' A
#
# COMPACT_ATOMS: atom_id res chain seq x y z
N MET A 1 0.59 -10.26 -4.00
CA MET A 1 0.57 -10.82 -5.38
C MET A 1 1.35 -12.13 -5.52
N ASN A 2 2.42 -12.40 -4.78
CA ASN A 2 3.26 -13.59 -5.01
C ASN A 2 2.55 -14.93 -4.81
N VAL A 3 1.76 -15.05 -3.73
CA VAL A 3 1.03 -16.30 -3.43
C VAL A 3 -0.26 -16.40 -4.26
N VAL A 4 -1.03 -15.31 -4.32
CA VAL A 4 -2.39 -15.31 -4.90
C VAL A 4 -2.43 -15.01 -6.40
N GLY A 5 -1.39 -14.36 -6.93
CA GLY A 5 -1.31 -13.94 -8.33
C GLY A 5 -1.44 -15.11 -9.32
N PRO A 6 -0.69 -16.20 -9.15
CA PRO A 6 -0.82 -17.39 -10.01
C PRO A 6 -2.23 -17.99 -10.02
N ALA A 7 -2.94 -17.94 -8.88
CA ALA A 7 -4.28 -18.49 -8.75
C ALA A 7 -5.34 -17.60 -9.40
N TRP A 8 -5.32 -16.29 -9.10
CA TRP A 8 -6.40 -15.38 -9.48
C TRP A 8 -6.29 -14.82 -10.89
N ARG A 9 -5.08 -14.72 -11.45
CA ARG A 9 -4.85 -14.30 -12.86
C ARG A 9 -5.60 -13.02 -13.26
N CYS A 10 -5.64 -12.04 -12.36
CA CYS A 10 -6.24 -10.73 -12.59
C CYS A 10 -5.19 -9.61 -12.41
N PRO A 11 -5.43 -8.40 -12.95
CA PRO A 11 -4.60 -7.24 -12.63
C PRO A 11 -4.57 -7.00 -11.11
N ILE A 12 -3.36 -6.91 -10.54
CA ILE A 12 -3.17 -6.77 -9.10
C ILE A 12 -1.93 -5.93 -8.81
N VAL A 13 -2.00 -5.14 -7.74
CA VAL A 13 -0.90 -4.33 -7.22
C VAL A 13 -0.86 -4.41 -5.69
N ALA A 14 0.30 -4.13 -5.10
CA ALA A 14 0.43 -3.82 -3.67
C ALA A 14 0.62 -2.31 -3.53
N TYR A 15 -0.10 -1.69 -2.61
CA TYR A 15 -0.04 -0.26 -2.36
C TYR A 15 -0.26 0.02 -0.87
N GLY A 16 0.56 0.89 -0.30
CA GLY A 16 0.46 1.36 1.07
C GLY A 16 1.46 2.50 1.31
N PRO A 17 1.20 3.40 2.27
CA PRO A 17 2.19 4.39 2.69
C PRO A 17 3.33 3.73 3.49
N GLY A 18 4.46 4.41 3.56
CA GLY A 18 5.60 4.03 4.39
C GLY A 18 6.82 3.59 3.59
N ASP A 19 7.95 3.61 4.29
CA ASP A 19 9.23 3.16 3.75
C ASP A 19 9.50 1.73 4.21
N SER A 20 9.44 0.76 3.28
CA SER A 20 9.62 -0.65 3.62
C SER A 20 11.03 -1.00 4.11
N ARG A 21 11.99 -0.07 4.07
CA ARG A 21 13.29 -0.26 4.73
C ARG A 21 13.19 -0.18 6.25
N LEU A 22 12.11 0.38 6.79
CA LEU A 22 11.83 0.43 8.22
C LEU A 22 11.20 -0.87 8.75
N ASP A 23 10.77 -1.77 7.86
CA ASP A 23 10.21 -3.05 8.23
C ASP A 23 11.16 -3.80 9.18
N HIS A 24 10.65 -4.24 10.33
CA HIS A 24 11.39 -4.98 11.36
C HIS A 24 12.51 -4.18 12.05
N THR A 25 12.50 -2.86 11.96
CA THR A 25 13.43 -2.02 12.72
C THR A 25 12.84 -1.66 14.10
N PRO A 26 13.68 -1.40 15.13
CA PRO A 26 13.19 -0.98 16.45
C PRO A 26 12.46 0.38 16.45
N ASP A 27 12.77 1.23 15.48
CA ASP A 27 12.23 2.59 15.33
C ASP A 27 11.28 2.68 14.13
N GLU A 28 10.53 1.61 13.84
CA GLU A 28 9.51 1.60 12.79
C GLU A 28 8.47 2.71 13.05
N HIS A 29 8.29 3.59 12.05
CA HIS A 29 7.38 4.71 12.14
C HIS A 29 6.81 5.06 10.77
N LEU A 30 5.74 5.85 10.76
CA LEU A 30 5.09 6.35 9.56
C LEU A 30 4.77 7.83 9.69
N ASP A 31 5.03 8.60 8.63
CA ASP A 31 4.63 10.00 8.55
C ASP A 31 3.10 10.13 8.46
N LEU A 32 2.51 10.96 9.34
CA LEU A 32 1.04 11.09 9.41
C LEU A 32 0.43 11.78 8.20
N ASP A 33 1.18 12.65 7.51
CA ASP A 33 0.68 13.27 6.30
C ASP A 33 0.76 12.30 5.13
N GLU A 34 1.77 11.43 5.09
CA GLU A 34 1.84 10.31 4.15
C GLU A 34 0.69 9.33 4.35
N TYR A 35 0.40 8.97 5.60
CA TYR A 35 -0.75 8.15 5.95
C TYR A 35 -2.06 8.73 5.40
N ARG A 36 -2.32 10.03 5.64
CA ARG A 36 -3.52 10.72 5.12
C ARG A 36 -3.54 10.79 3.60
N ARG A 37 -2.40 11.10 2.96
CA ARG A 37 -2.29 11.13 1.49
C ARG A 37 -2.58 9.77 0.88
N ALA A 38 -2.08 8.68 1.47
CA ALA A 38 -2.30 7.35 0.93
C ALA A 38 -3.77 6.93 0.98
N ILE A 39 -4.50 7.29 2.04
CA ILE A 39 -5.95 7.12 2.09
C ILE A 39 -6.61 7.86 0.94
N ALA A 40 -6.32 9.15 0.75
CA ALA A 40 -6.92 9.95 -0.31
C ALA A 40 -6.64 9.37 -1.71
N ILE A 41 -5.42 8.90 -1.97
CA ILE A 41 -5.03 8.26 -3.22
C ILE A 41 -5.80 6.96 -3.42
N LEU A 42 -5.85 6.08 -2.42
CA LEU A 42 -6.55 4.81 -2.53
C LEU A 42 -8.06 5.01 -2.74
N THR A 43 -8.67 5.91 -1.97
CA THR A 43 -10.08 6.29 -2.14
C THR A 43 -10.34 6.82 -3.54
N ARG A 44 -9.52 7.76 -4.03
CA ARG A 44 -9.68 8.28 -5.39
C ARG A 44 -9.55 7.17 -6.42
N THR A 45 -8.57 6.29 -6.29
CA THR A 45 -8.29 5.21 -7.26
C THR A 45 -9.45 4.23 -7.35
N LEU A 46 -10.10 3.91 -6.21
CA LEU A 46 -11.24 2.98 -6.17
C LEU A 46 -12.56 3.64 -6.57
N CYS A 47 -12.74 4.92 -6.30
CA CYS A 47 -13.99 5.65 -6.55
C CYS A 47 -14.00 6.44 -7.87
N SER A 48 -12.88 6.58 -8.57
CA SER A 48 -12.80 7.26 -9.87
C SER A 48 -12.91 6.31 -11.07
N LEU A 49 -13.33 5.07 -10.85
CA LEU A 49 -13.76 4.13 -11.88
C LEU A 49 -15.23 4.37 -12.23
#